data_AF-A0A835GIK3-F1
#
_entry.id   AF-A0A835GIK3-F1
#
_cell.length_a   1.000
_cell.length_b   1.000
_cell.length_c   1.000
_cell.angle_alpha   90.00
_cell.angle_beta   90.00
_cell.angle_gamma   90.00
#
_symmetry.space_group_name_H-M   'P 1'
#
loop_
_entity.id
_entity.type
_entity.pdbx_description
1 polymer ?
#
loop_
_entity_poly.entity_id
_entity_poly.type
_entity_poly.pdbx_seq_one_letter_code
_entity_poly.pdbx_strand_id
1 'polypeptide(L)'
;MTDANAIEVDHLITLVEQRLVLWDKTSEEYKNKNIKERIILTVIAMTSCQKDDEIIRQDFDGPHEDGSYRWALQTSGGIYHEQKGGLEPNSAGEPSLLVQGQYQYTAPDGQVINVLYTAGENGFEARGDHIPTPPPIPVAIQRALDYLATKPPSTDY
;
A
#
# COMPACT_ATOMS: atom_id res chain seq x y z
N MET A 1 24.32 -5.26 9.04
CA MET A 1 23.36 -4.38 8.33
C MET A 1 22.84 -5.26 7.21
N THR A 2 21.87 -6.09 7.55
CA THR A 2 21.50 -7.28 6.77
C THR A 2 20.18 -6.94 6.10
N ASP A 3 20.21 -6.93 4.78
CA ASP A 3 19.15 -6.42 3.92
C ASP A 3 17.79 -7.05 4.25
N ALA A 4 16.81 -6.20 4.59
CA ALA A 4 15.41 -6.60 4.80
C ALA A 4 14.80 -7.31 3.58
N ASN A 5 15.43 -7.18 2.41
CA ASN A 5 15.07 -7.88 1.18
C ASN A 5 15.43 -9.38 1.21
N ALA A 6 16.47 -9.79 1.96
CA ALA A 6 16.90 -11.20 2.01
C ALA A 6 15.93 -12.09 2.80
N ILE A 7 15.27 -11.54 3.83
CA ILE A 7 14.32 -12.26 4.68
C ILE A 7 13.02 -12.56 3.90
N GLU A 8 12.62 -11.70 2.98
CA GLU A 8 11.41 -11.88 2.17
C GLU A 8 11.61 -12.98 1.11
N VAL A 9 12.79 -13.08 0.48
CA VAL A 9 13.08 -14.14 -0.51
C VAL A 9 13.26 -15.51 0.14
N ASP A 10 13.95 -15.58 1.28
CA ASP A 10 14.12 -16.86 2.02
C ASP A 10 12.78 -17.39 2.55
N HIS A 11 11.87 -16.50 2.97
CA HIS A 11 10.54 -16.89 3.40
C HIS A 11 9.67 -17.39 2.23
N LEU A 12 9.77 -16.77 1.06
CA LEU A 12 9.09 -17.24 -0.16
C LEU A 12 9.65 -18.58 -0.66
N ILE A 13 10.97 -18.79 -0.61
CA ILE A 13 11.59 -20.07 -0.95
C ILE A 13 11.12 -21.16 0.01
N THR A 14 11.13 -20.88 1.31
CA THR A 14 10.66 -21.82 2.34
C THR A 14 9.17 -22.16 2.15
N LEU A 15 8.33 -21.18 1.79
CA LEU A 15 6.91 -21.42 1.50
C LEU A 15 6.68 -22.26 0.25
N VAL A 16 7.48 -22.05 -0.79
CA VAL A 16 7.42 -22.86 -2.03
C VAL A 16 7.85 -24.30 -1.74
N GLU A 17 8.91 -24.50 -0.97
CA GLU A 17 9.38 -25.82 -0.57
C GLU A 17 8.39 -26.54 0.36
N GLN A 18 7.85 -25.84 1.36
CA GLN A 18 6.79 -26.37 2.23
C GLN A 18 5.56 -26.76 1.42
N ARG A 19 5.16 -25.96 0.43
CA ARG A 19 4.02 -26.25 -0.45
C ARG A 19 4.31 -27.44 -1.38
N LEU A 20 5.52 -27.59 -1.90
CA LEU A 20 5.95 -28.74 -2.71
C LEU A 20 5.95 -30.04 -1.89
N VAL A 21 6.47 -30.02 -0.66
CA VAL A 21 6.49 -31.19 0.23
C VAL A 21 5.07 -31.60 0.65
N LEU A 22 4.19 -30.63 0.90
CA LEU A 22 2.77 -30.90 1.15
C LEU A 22 2.09 -31.46 -0.10
N TRP A 23 2.42 -30.97 -1.29
CA TRP A 23 1.88 -31.47 -2.55
C TRP A 23 2.28 -32.92 -2.82
N ASP A 24 3.54 -33.27 -2.53
CA ASP A 24 4.02 -34.65 -2.69
C ASP A 24 3.33 -35.61 -1.73
N LYS A 25 3.24 -35.25 -0.44
CA LYS A 25 2.54 -36.04 0.60
C LYS A 25 1.05 -36.22 0.29
N THR A 26 0.38 -35.15 -0.12
CA THR A 26 -1.04 -35.21 -0.51
C THR A 26 -1.26 -36.00 -1.79
N SER A 27 -0.30 -36.01 -2.72
CA SER A 27 -0.37 -36.81 -3.96
C SER A 27 -0.29 -38.31 -3.68
N GLU A 28 0.58 -38.74 -2.76
CA GLU A 28 0.71 -40.14 -2.34
C GLU A 28 -0.55 -40.62 -1.61
N GLU A 29 -1.09 -39.77 -0.73
CA GLU A 29 -2.35 -40.06 -0.03
C GLU A 29 -3.55 -40.12 -0.99
N TYR A 30 -3.56 -39.29 -2.04
CA TYR A 30 -4.58 -39.30 -3.09
C TYR A 30 -4.55 -40.56 -3.96
N LYS A 31 -3.37 -41.14 -4.22
CA LYS A 31 -3.23 -42.40 -4.98
C LYS A 31 -3.76 -43.61 -4.22
N ASN A 32 -3.65 -43.63 -2.89
CA ASN A 32 -4.02 -44.77 -2.06
C ASN A 32 -5.50 -44.78 -1.58
N LYS A 33 -6.28 -43.76 -1.99
CA LYS A 33 -7.70 -43.61 -1.63
C LYS A 33 -8.64 -44.22 -2.67
N ASN A 34 -9.77 -44.73 -2.19
CA ASN A 34 -10.80 -45.29 -3.06
C ASN A 34 -11.42 -44.20 -3.95
N ILE A 35 -11.95 -44.59 -5.12
CA ILE A 35 -12.50 -43.67 -6.14
C ILE A 35 -13.49 -42.64 -5.56
N LYS A 36 -14.31 -43.03 -4.57
CA LYS A 36 -15.26 -42.12 -3.90
C LYS A 36 -14.58 -40.99 -3.13
N GLU A 37 -13.48 -41.29 -2.45
CA GLU A 37 -12.71 -40.31 -1.65
C GLU A 37 -11.87 -39.41 -2.53
N ARG A 38 -11.38 -39.92 -3.67
CA ARG A 38 -10.68 -39.11 -4.69
C ARG A 38 -11.60 -38.06 -5.29
N ILE A 39 -12.86 -38.40 -5.57
CA ILE A 39 -13.85 -37.44 -6.07
C ILE A 39 -14.09 -36.34 -5.04
N ILE A 40 -14.26 -36.71 -3.76
CA ILE A 40 -14.46 -35.74 -2.67
C ILE A 40 -13.24 -34.81 -2.50
N LEU A 41 -12.01 -35.36 -2.51
CA LEU A 41 -10.80 -34.53 -2.41
C LEU A 41 -10.63 -33.59 -3.62
N THR A 42 -10.94 -34.06 -4.84
CA THR A 42 -10.85 -33.21 -6.05
C THR A 42 -11.85 -32.06 -6.00
N VAL A 43 -13.08 -32.31 -5.55
CA VAL A 43 -14.11 -31.26 -5.39
C VAL A 43 -13.69 -30.23 -4.35
N ILE A 44 -13.08 -30.65 -3.23
CA ILE A 44 -12.59 -29.74 -2.19
C ILE A 44 -11.41 -28.90 -2.68
N ALA A 45 -10.45 -29.48 -3.41
CA ALA A 45 -9.29 -28.76 -3.96
C ALA A 45 -9.70 -27.72 -5.03
N MET A 46 -10.76 -27.99 -5.80
CA MET A 46 -11.32 -27.02 -6.74
C MET A 46 -12.05 -25.85 -6.05
N THR A 47 -12.41 -25.98 -4.77
CA THR A 47 -13.17 -24.95 -4.02
C THR A 47 -12.25 -23.97 -3.27
N SER A 48 -10.94 -24.24 -3.15
CA SER A 48 -10.06 -23.46 -2.27
C SER A 48 -9.54 -22.14 -2.83
N CYS A 49 -10.19 -21.55 -3.84
CA CYS A 49 -9.75 -20.25 -4.38
C CYS A 49 -10.92 -19.47 -4.98
N GLN A 50 -11.84 -19.01 -4.13
CA GLN A 50 -12.83 -17.99 -4.50
C GLN A 50 -13.08 -17.10 -3.30
N LYS A 51 -12.23 -16.08 -3.14
CA LYS A 51 -12.58 -14.90 -2.37
C LYS A 51 -12.90 -13.82 -3.40
N ASP A 52 -14.10 -13.89 -3.94
CA ASP A 52 -14.60 -12.89 -4.88
C ASP A 52 -14.99 -11.65 -4.04
N ASP A 53 -14.19 -10.60 -4.12
CA ASP A 53 -14.49 -9.33 -3.46
C ASP A 53 -15.42 -8.48 -4.34
N GLU A 54 -16.59 -8.16 -3.82
CA GLU A 54 -17.63 -7.41 -4.50
C GLU A 54 -17.38 -5.90 -4.37
N ILE A 55 -17.74 -5.10 -5.37
CA ILE A 55 -17.72 -3.64 -5.24
C ILE A 55 -18.99 -3.22 -4.49
N ILE A 56 -18.82 -2.64 -3.29
CA ILE A 56 -19.94 -2.19 -2.44
C ILE A 56 -20.22 -0.70 -2.55
N ARG A 57 -19.24 0.09 -3.00
CA ARG A 57 -19.40 1.52 -3.30
C ARG A 57 -18.54 1.92 -4.47
N GLN A 58 -19.11 2.70 -5.37
CA GLN A 58 -18.41 3.34 -6.47
C GLN A 58 -19.04 4.71 -6.74
N ASP A 59 -18.27 5.76 -6.47
CA ASP A 59 -18.67 7.14 -6.71
C ASP A 59 -17.72 7.76 -7.73
N PHE A 60 -18.28 8.52 -8.68
CA PHE A 60 -17.53 9.24 -9.69
C PHE A 60 -18.18 10.60 -9.93
N ASP A 61 -17.37 11.65 -9.93
CA ASP A 61 -17.80 13.04 -10.00
C ASP A 61 -16.79 13.85 -10.81
N GLY A 62 -17.22 14.40 -11.95
CA GLY A 62 -16.38 15.13 -12.91
C GLY A 62 -16.07 14.33 -14.20
N PRO A 63 -15.08 14.77 -14.99
CA PRO A 63 -14.35 16.03 -14.83
C PRO A 63 -15.29 17.23 -14.97
N HIS A 64 -15.14 18.19 -14.06
CA HIS A 64 -15.85 19.48 -14.09
C HIS A 64 -15.18 20.42 -15.10
N GLU A 65 -15.84 21.52 -15.46
CA GLU A 65 -15.32 22.49 -16.45
C GLU A 65 -13.98 23.11 -16.04
N ASP A 66 -13.68 23.15 -14.75
CA ASP A 66 -12.42 23.62 -14.15
C ASP A 66 -11.30 22.55 -14.16
N GLY A 67 -11.58 21.35 -14.66
CA GLY A 67 -10.64 20.22 -14.67
C GLY A 67 -10.57 19.46 -13.36
N SER A 68 -11.40 19.79 -12.37
CA SER A 68 -11.48 19.04 -11.12
C SER A 68 -12.26 17.73 -11.30
N TYR A 69 -11.91 16.72 -10.50
CA TYR A 69 -12.61 15.44 -10.46
C TYR A 69 -12.45 14.78 -9.08
N ARG A 70 -13.35 13.85 -8.78
CA ARG A 70 -13.31 13.01 -7.59
C ARG A 70 -13.87 11.63 -7.91
N TRP A 71 -13.28 10.61 -7.33
CA TRP A 71 -13.82 9.26 -7.36
C TRP A 71 -13.52 8.51 -6.06
N ALA A 72 -14.35 7.53 -5.75
CA ALA A 72 -14.15 6.65 -4.62
C ALA A 72 -14.63 5.23 -4.95
N LEU A 73 -13.91 4.23 -4.46
CA LEU A 73 -14.17 2.82 -4.62
C LEU A 73 -14.06 2.12 -3.26
N GLN A 74 -14.95 1.17 -3.01
CA GLN A 74 -14.88 0.30 -1.85
C GLN A 74 -15.29 -1.12 -2.23
N THR A 75 -14.52 -2.11 -1.78
CA THR A 75 -14.84 -3.53 -1.97
C THR A 75 -15.22 -4.20 -0.65
N SER A 76 -16.00 -5.27 -0.71
CA SER A 76 -16.34 -6.12 0.45
C SER A 76 -15.11 -6.77 1.07
N GLY A 77 -14.02 -6.90 0.30
CA GLY A 77 -12.71 -7.39 0.74
C GLY A 77 -11.91 -6.45 1.63
N GLY A 78 -12.43 -5.25 1.92
CA GLY A 78 -11.73 -4.26 2.74
C GLY A 78 -10.70 -3.44 1.95
N ILE A 79 -10.84 -3.35 0.62
CA ILE A 79 -10.14 -2.36 -0.19
C ILE A 79 -10.98 -1.09 -0.21
N TYR A 80 -10.36 0.04 0.05
CA TYR A 80 -10.96 1.36 -0.09
C TYR A 80 -9.98 2.29 -0.78
N HIS A 81 -10.45 3.08 -1.75
CA HIS A 81 -9.63 4.06 -2.45
C HIS A 81 -10.49 5.27 -2.77
N GLU A 82 -10.05 6.45 -2.36
CA GLU A 82 -10.60 7.71 -2.86
C GLU A 82 -9.51 8.61 -3.40
N GLN A 83 -9.86 9.40 -4.42
CA GLN A 83 -8.98 10.38 -5.01
C GLN A 83 -9.78 11.57 -5.49
N LYS A 84 -9.18 12.75 -5.34
CA LYS A 84 -9.60 13.98 -5.98
C LYS A 84 -8.42 14.58 -6.71
N GLY A 85 -8.67 15.25 -7.83
CA GLY A 85 -7.66 16.02 -8.52
C GLY A 85 -8.24 17.29 -9.10
N GLY A 86 -7.37 18.26 -9.37
CA GLY A 86 -7.74 19.54 -9.96
C GLY A 86 -6.52 20.35 -10.32
N LEU A 87 -6.75 21.48 -10.99
CA LEU A 87 -5.70 22.42 -11.35
C LEU A 87 -5.52 23.44 -10.22
N GLU A 88 -4.30 23.52 -9.67
CA GLU A 88 -3.89 24.55 -8.71
C GLU A 88 -2.67 25.32 -9.25
N PRO A 89 -2.55 26.62 -8.96
CA PRO A 89 -1.38 27.40 -9.36
C PRO A 89 -0.12 26.89 -8.66
N ASN A 90 0.93 26.62 -9.45
CA ASN A 90 2.24 26.22 -8.95
C ASN A 90 3.03 27.41 -8.38
N SER A 91 4.27 27.17 -7.95
CA SER A 91 5.17 28.19 -7.41
C SER A 91 5.48 29.34 -8.39
N ALA A 92 5.30 29.13 -9.69
CA ALA A 92 5.42 30.13 -10.75
C ALA A 92 4.07 30.80 -11.14
N GLY A 93 2.97 30.41 -10.49
CA GLY A 93 1.62 30.90 -10.79
C GLY A 93 0.95 30.26 -12.02
N GLU A 94 1.56 29.23 -12.59
CA GLU A 94 1.02 28.49 -13.73
C GLU A 94 0.10 27.35 -13.27
N PRO A 95 -0.97 27.03 -14.02
CA PRO A 95 -1.86 25.92 -13.65
C PRO A 95 -1.10 24.58 -13.67
N SER A 96 -1.12 23.88 -12.54
CA SER A 96 -0.49 22.57 -12.36
C SER A 96 -1.48 21.58 -11.78
N LEU A 97 -1.34 20.31 -12.14
CA LEU A 97 -2.21 19.26 -11.65
C LEU A 97 -1.82 18.88 -10.21
N LEU A 98 -2.76 19.03 -9.29
CA LEU A 98 -2.67 18.50 -7.93
C LEU A 98 -3.65 17.34 -7.79
N VAL A 99 -3.16 16.19 -7.32
CA VAL A 99 -3.94 15.00 -7.03
C VAL A 99 -3.73 14.62 -5.57
N GLN A 100 -4.81 14.41 -4.84
CA GLN A 100 -4.80 13.98 -3.45
C GLN A 100 -5.71 12.79 -3.30
N GLY A 101 -5.30 11.79 -2.54
CA GLY A 101 -6.13 10.64 -2.29
C GLY A 101 -5.64 9.82 -1.12
N GLN A 102 -6.40 8.76 -0.85
CA GLN A 102 -6.01 7.73 0.09
C GLN A 102 -6.42 6.37 -0.43
N TYR A 103 -5.62 5.37 -0.11
CA TYR A 103 -5.99 3.98 -0.31
C TYR A 103 -5.73 3.18 0.96
N GLN A 104 -6.60 2.20 1.19
CA GLN A 104 -6.60 1.34 2.35
C GLN A 104 -6.80 -0.10 1.89
N TYR A 105 -6.08 -1.02 2.51
CA TYR A 105 -6.23 -2.45 2.29
C TYR A 105 -5.97 -3.22 3.58
N THR A 106 -6.53 -4.42 3.67
CA THR A 106 -6.25 -5.34 4.79
C THR A 106 -5.07 -6.22 4.40
N ALA A 107 -3.98 -6.14 5.17
CA ALA A 107 -2.80 -6.97 4.98
C ALA A 107 -3.05 -8.44 5.42
N PRO A 108 -2.21 -9.40 4.98
CA PRO A 108 -2.40 -10.82 5.30
C PRO A 108 -2.39 -11.17 6.79
N ASP A 109 -1.81 -10.31 7.62
CA ASP A 109 -1.78 -10.39 9.08
C ASP A 109 -3.06 -9.84 9.75
N GLY A 110 -4.01 -9.31 8.96
CA GLY A 110 -5.23 -8.67 9.42
C GLY A 110 -5.05 -7.19 9.79
N GLN A 111 -3.86 -6.62 9.65
CA GLN A 111 -3.65 -5.19 9.86
C GLN A 111 -4.28 -4.39 8.73
N VAL A 112 -5.02 -3.34 9.07
CA VAL A 112 -5.51 -2.39 8.08
C VAL A 112 -4.42 -1.38 7.80
N ILE A 113 -3.92 -1.38 6.57
CA ILE A 113 -2.91 -0.45 6.09
C ILE A 113 -3.60 0.71 5.38
N ASN A 114 -3.26 1.94 5.76
CA ASN A 114 -3.74 3.17 5.12
C ASN A 114 -2.55 3.98 4.58
N VAL A 115 -2.72 4.53 3.39
CA VAL A 115 -1.77 5.44 2.74
C VAL A 115 -2.54 6.67 2.27
N LEU A 116 -2.10 7.83 2.73
CA LEU A 116 -2.50 9.12 2.19
C LEU A 116 -1.42 9.58 1.21
N TYR A 117 -1.81 10.11 0.07
CA TYR A 117 -0.86 10.60 -0.92
C TYR A 117 -1.26 11.96 -1.48
N THR A 118 -0.24 12.72 -1.86
CA THR A 118 -0.35 13.99 -2.58
C THR A 118 0.63 13.95 -3.74
N ALA A 119 0.13 14.14 -4.95
CA ALA A 119 0.94 14.23 -6.17
C ALA A 119 0.73 15.62 -6.78
N GLY A 120 1.79 16.41 -6.87
CA GLY A 120 1.73 17.77 -7.41
C GLY A 120 3.09 18.23 -7.92
N GLU A 121 3.35 19.53 -7.85
CA GLU A 121 4.62 20.14 -8.29
C GLU A 121 5.86 19.50 -7.61
N ASN A 122 5.75 19.18 -6.32
CA ASN A 122 6.83 18.58 -5.54
C ASN A 122 6.99 17.06 -5.76
N GLY A 123 6.28 16.49 -6.74
CA GLY A 123 6.26 15.05 -7.01
C GLY A 123 5.23 14.31 -6.17
N PHE A 124 5.47 13.02 -5.94
CA PHE A 124 4.59 12.12 -5.19
C PHE A 124 5.05 11.99 -3.73
N GLU A 125 4.23 12.48 -2.82
CA GLU A 125 4.43 12.35 -1.38
C GLU A 125 3.39 11.38 -0.80
N ALA A 126 3.84 10.26 -0.22
CA ALA A 126 2.99 9.33 0.50
C ALA A 126 3.27 9.37 2.00
N ARG A 127 2.20 9.23 2.80
CA ARG A 127 2.23 9.20 4.27
C ARG A 127 1.42 8.00 4.74
N GLY A 128 2.00 7.23 5.65
CA GLY A 128 1.37 6.08 6.28
C GLY A 128 2.29 5.52 7.36
N ASP A 129 1.73 4.86 8.38
CA ASP A 129 2.48 4.37 9.54
C ASP A 129 3.55 3.32 9.18
N HIS A 130 3.39 2.65 8.04
CA HIS A 130 4.30 1.64 7.51
C HIS A 130 5.33 2.22 6.52
N ILE A 131 5.23 3.51 6.17
CA ILE A 131 6.17 4.16 5.27
C ILE A 131 7.37 4.63 6.11
N PRO A 132 8.60 4.21 5.76
CA PRO A 132 9.79 4.65 6.47
C PRO A 132 9.89 6.18 6.49
N THR A 133 9.93 6.75 7.70
CA THR A 133 10.18 8.18 7.87
C THR A 133 11.68 8.43 7.98
N PRO A 134 12.18 9.58 7.50
CA PRO A 134 13.56 9.99 7.74
C PRO A 134 13.85 9.97 9.25
N PRO A 135 15.06 9.58 9.67
CA PRO A 135 15.41 9.58 11.09
C PRO A 135 15.24 10.99 11.68
N PRO A 136 14.85 11.09 12.97
CA PRO A 136 14.68 12.38 13.62
C PRO A 136 15.97 13.20 13.58
N ILE A 137 15.84 14.52 13.50
CA ILE A 137 16.98 15.44 13.48
C ILE A 137 17.83 15.21 14.75
N PRO A 138 19.15 15.00 14.64
CA PRO A 138 20.03 14.86 15.79
C PRO A 138 19.92 16.04 16.77
N VAL A 139 19.91 15.76 18.07
CA VAL A 139 19.77 16.78 19.14
C VAL A 139 20.81 17.91 19.01
N ALA A 140 22.02 17.61 18.53
CA ALA A 140 23.05 18.62 18.31
C ALA A 140 22.65 19.66 17.25
N ILE A 141 22.02 19.22 16.16
CA ILE A 141 21.52 20.11 15.10
C ILE A 141 20.34 20.92 15.62
N GLN A 142 19.44 20.30 16.39
CA GLN A 142 18.31 21.01 16.97
C GLN A 142 18.75 22.11 17.94
N ARG A 143 19.73 21.83 18.81
CA ARG A 143 20.36 22.84 19.67
C ARG A 143 21.05 23.96 18.87
N ALA A 144 21.67 23.62 17.74
CA ALA A 144 22.28 24.61 16.86
C ALA A 144 21.22 25.52 16.22
N LEU A 145 20.10 24.96 15.77
CA LEU A 145 18.96 25.73 15.25
C LEU A 145 18.35 26.64 16.31
N ASP A 146 18.12 26.14 17.53
CA ASP A 146 17.62 26.93 18.65
C ASP A 146 18.58 28.09 18.97
N TYR A 147 19.88 27.82 18.99
CA TYR A 147 20.90 28.86 19.19
C TYR A 147 20.89 29.90 18.07
N LEU A 148 20.82 29.48 16.81
CA LEU A 148 20.75 30.40 15.67
C LEU A 148 19.48 31.26 15.69
N ALA A 149 18.35 30.70 16.13
CA ALA A 149 17.09 31.44 16.28
C ALA A 149 17.17 32.54 17.35
N THR A 150 18.07 32.43 18.33
CA THR A 150 18.34 33.49 19.32
C THR A 150 19.27 34.58 18.81
N LYS A 151 19.90 34.41 17.65
CA LYS A 151 20.79 35.43 17.09
C LYS A 151 20.00 36.42 16.24
N PRO A 152 20.29 37.73 16.34
CA PRO A 152 19.72 38.70 15.42
C PRO A 152 20.14 38.37 13.98
N PRO A 153 19.29 38.67 12.97
CA PRO A 153 19.67 38.49 11.57
C PRO A 153 20.95 39.29 11.28
N SER A 154 21.86 38.70 10.50
CA SER A 154 23.09 39.38 10.10
C SER A 154 22.75 40.61 9.26
N THR A 155 22.95 41.80 9.82
CA THR A 155 23.01 43.06 9.08
C THR A 155 24.36 43.14 8.39
N ASP A 156 24.47 42.55 7.21
CA ASP A 156 25.46 42.96 6.20
C ASP A 156 24.67 43.35 4.95
N TYR A 157 24.78 44.63 4.59
CA TYR A 157 24.23 45.25 3.38
C TYR A 157 25.31 45.33 2.30
#